data_AF-A0A9Q0T081-F1
#
_entry.id   AF-A0A9Q0T081-F1
#
_cell.length_a   1.000
_cell.length_b   1.000
_cell.length_c   1.000
_cell.angle_alpha   90.00
_cell.angle_beta   90.00
_cell.angle_gamma   90.00
#
_symmetry.space_group_name_H-M   'P 1'
#
loop_
_entity.id
_entity.type
_entity.pdbx_description
1 polymer ?
#
loop_
_entity_poly.entity_id
_entity_poly.type
_entity_poly.pdbx_seq_one_letter_code
_entity_poly.pdbx_strand_id
1 'polypeptide(L)'
;MDDLLAFLHESDVEENDSFVCVVVHNIDGPGLRDSESQEYLAQLASCSHIRIVASVDNVNAPLLWDKKMVHTQFNWCWYHIPTFAPYNVEGTFFPLILAHSSTAQSAKTAAIVLQSLTPNAQSVFKILAEYQLSHPDEEGMPVDALYTIARERFLVSSQVTLNSHLTEFKDHELVKTRRHSDGQDCLHIPLAADALEKLLSEINQ
;
A
#
# COMPACT_ATOMS: atom_id res chain seq x y z
N MET A 1 -24.85 -0.35 5.09
CA MET A 1 -24.32 0.96 5.52
C MET A 1 -25.38 2.03 5.35
N ASP A 2 -26.09 2.01 4.24
CA ASP A 2 -27.22 2.93 3.96
C ASP A 2 -28.27 2.98 5.08
N ASP A 3 -28.62 1.85 5.72
CA ASP A 3 -29.55 1.84 6.86
C ASP A 3 -29.03 2.59 8.10
N LEU A 4 -27.72 2.59 8.35
CA LEU A 4 -27.10 3.33 9.46
C LEU A 4 -27.04 4.83 9.16
N LEU A 5 -26.79 5.18 7.89
CA LEU A 5 -26.81 6.57 7.42
C LEU A 5 -28.24 7.12 7.42
N ALA A 6 -29.22 6.30 7.04
CA ALA A 6 -30.65 6.61 7.16
C ALA A 6 -31.05 6.82 8.61
N PHE A 7 -30.59 5.97 9.54
CA PHE A 7 -30.81 6.14 10.98
C PHE A 7 -30.23 7.46 11.53
N LEU A 8 -29.04 7.86 11.07
CA LEU A 8 -28.42 9.14 11.43
C LEU A 8 -29.17 10.35 10.84
N HIS A 9 -29.89 10.15 9.74
CA HIS A 9 -30.79 11.15 9.15
C HIS A 9 -32.18 11.17 9.81
N GLU A 10 -32.67 10.03 10.29
CA GLU A 10 -34.02 9.83 10.84
C GLU A 10 -34.15 10.16 12.32
N SER A 11 -33.07 10.50 13.04
CA SER A 11 -33.17 11.01 14.41
C SER A 11 -33.74 12.44 14.45
N ASP A 12 -34.97 12.60 13.98
CA ASP A 12 -35.97 13.51 14.52
C ASP A 12 -36.44 12.91 15.87
N VAL A 13 -35.62 13.08 16.91
CA VAL A 13 -36.08 12.86 18.29
C VAL A 13 -35.55 14.00 19.16
N GLU A 14 -36.41 15.01 19.26
CA GLU A 14 -36.66 15.87 20.43
C GLU A 14 -35.48 16.18 21.37
N GLU A 15 -35.10 17.46 21.41
CA GLU A 15 -34.52 18.15 22.57
C GLU A 15 -33.24 17.57 23.20
N ASN A 16 -32.23 17.24 22.40
CA ASN A 16 -30.86 17.39 22.88
C ASN A 16 -29.99 18.05 21.81
N ASP A 17 -29.41 19.19 22.15
CA ASP A 17 -28.45 20.00 21.39
C ASP A 17 -27.09 19.28 21.23
N SER A 18 -27.13 17.95 21.14
CA SER A 18 -26.01 17.04 21.12
C SER A 18 -25.54 16.87 19.68
N PHE A 19 -24.44 17.55 19.35
CA PHE A 19 -23.74 17.34 18.10
C PHE A 19 -22.53 16.41 18.32
N VAL A 20 -22.25 15.56 17.33
CA VAL A 20 -21.05 14.73 17.32
C VAL A 20 -19.96 15.46 16.55
N CYS A 21 -18.82 15.71 17.19
CA CYS A 21 -17.65 16.27 16.53
C CYS A 21 -16.70 15.14 16.15
N VAL A 22 -16.48 14.95 14.85
CA VAL A 22 -15.52 13.98 14.30
C VAL A 22 -14.25 14.73 13.95
N VAL A 23 -13.16 14.40 14.62
CA VAL A 23 -11.83 14.96 14.33
C VAL A 23 -11.02 13.93 13.55
N VAL A 24 -10.68 14.25 12.31
CA VAL A 24 -9.89 13.39 11.41
C VAL A 24 -8.50 13.97 11.24
N HIS A 25 -7.51 13.32 11.84
CA HIS A 25 -6.12 13.63 11.56
C HIS A 25 -5.73 13.02 10.21
N ASN A 26 -5.22 13.84 9.31
CA ASN A 26 -4.68 13.46 8.01
C ASN A 26 -5.70 12.72 7.11
N ILE A 27 -6.75 13.44 6.68
CA ILE A 27 -7.85 12.88 5.87
C ILE A 27 -7.39 12.32 4.50
N ASP A 28 -6.23 12.76 4.02
CA ASP A 28 -5.57 12.32 2.79
C ASP A 28 -4.58 11.16 2.99
N GLY A 29 -4.62 10.53 4.18
CA GLY A 29 -3.85 9.33 4.50
C GLY A 29 -4.10 8.17 3.52
N PRO A 30 -3.13 7.26 3.34
CA PRO A 30 -3.20 6.22 2.31
C PRO A 30 -4.41 5.29 2.45
N GLY A 31 -4.91 5.02 3.66
CA GLY A 31 -6.08 4.18 3.89
C GLY A 31 -7.44 4.88 3.76
N LEU A 32 -7.46 6.20 3.58
CA LEU A 32 -8.68 6.98 3.35
C LEU A 32 -8.71 7.60 1.95
N ARG A 33 -7.70 7.32 1.11
CA ARG A 33 -7.60 7.90 -0.23
C ARG A 33 -8.61 7.30 -1.23
N ASP A 34 -9.20 6.17 -0.88
CA ASP A 34 -10.20 5.50 -1.70
C ASP A 34 -11.46 6.35 -1.87
N SER A 35 -12.00 6.37 -3.09
CA SER A 35 -13.19 7.17 -3.42
C SER A 35 -14.39 6.80 -2.56
N GLU A 36 -14.56 5.52 -2.24
CA GLU A 36 -15.65 5.00 -1.41
C GLU A 36 -15.57 5.55 0.03
N SER A 37 -14.38 5.55 0.62
CA SER A 37 -14.16 6.10 1.98
C SER A 37 -14.44 7.60 2.04
N GLN A 38 -14.01 8.34 1.01
CA GLN A 38 -14.28 9.78 0.93
C GLN A 38 -15.76 10.07 0.69
N GLU A 39 -16.46 9.24 -0.07
CA GLU A 39 -17.91 9.35 -0.29
C GLU A 39 -18.69 9.14 1.01
N TYR A 40 -18.34 8.14 1.82
CA TYR A 40 -18.96 7.94 3.13
C TYR A 40 -18.71 9.10 4.09
N LEU A 41 -17.48 9.63 4.12
CA LEU A 41 -17.16 10.82 4.93
C LEU A 41 -17.97 12.05 4.48
N ALA A 42 -18.18 12.20 3.16
CA ALA A 42 -18.99 13.28 2.62
C ALA A 42 -20.45 13.13 3.06
N GLN A 43 -21.01 11.93 2.97
CA GLN A 43 -22.38 11.65 3.41
C GLN A 43 -22.57 11.93 4.91
N LEU A 44 -21.59 11.55 5.74
CA LEU A 44 -21.59 11.86 7.18
C LEU A 44 -21.52 13.37 7.44
N ALA A 45 -20.75 14.12 6.65
CA ALA A 45 -20.66 15.58 6.78
C ALA A 45 -21.98 16.29 6.40
N SER A 46 -22.80 15.65 5.55
CA SER A 46 -24.11 16.17 5.16
C SER A 46 -25.16 16.07 6.28
N CYS A 47 -24.91 15.33 7.36
CA CYS A 47 -25.84 15.18 8.47
C CYS A 47 -25.78 16.43 9.38
N SER A 48 -26.95 16.96 9.78
CA SER A 48 -27.05 18.19 10.59
C SER A 48 -26.42 18.09 11.99
N HIS A 49 -26.39 16.88 12.56
CA HIS A 49 -25.88 16.61 13.92
C HIS A 49 -24.38 16.28 13.95
N ILE A 50 -23.72 16.15 12.80
CA ILE A 50 -22.31 15.77 12.71
C ILE A 50 -21.50 16.97 12.23
N ARG A 51 -20.40 17.27 12.93
CA ARG A 51 -19.42 18.28 12.52
C ARG A 51 -18.08 17.62 12.33
N ILE A 52 -17.45 17.88 11.19
CA ILE A 52 -16.15 17.30 10.87
C ILE A 52 -15.07 18.38 10.91
N VAL A 53 -13.98 18.09 11.61
CA VAL A 53 -12.74 18.86 11.56
C VAL A 53 -11.65 17.93 11.04
N ALA A 54 -11.00 18.30 9.95
CA ALA A 54 -9.97 17.50 9.33
C ALA A 54 -8.68 18.28 9.15
N SER A 55 -7.54 17.61 9.30
CA SER A 55 -6.25 18.11 8.82
C SER A 55 -5.89 17.50 7.48
N VAL A 56 -5.16 18.25 6.67
CA VAL A 56 -4.72 17.88 5.32
C VAL A 56 -3.23 18.18 5.22
N ASP A 57 -2.42 17.19 4.82
CA ASP A 57 -0.98 17.37 4.64
C ASP A 57 -0.54 17.27 3.16
N ASN A 58 -1.19 16.45 2.34
CA ASN A 58 -0.83 16.31 0.93
C ASN A 58 -1.34 17.48 0.08
N VAL A 59 -0.46 18.04 -0.76
CA VAL A 59 -0.77 19.09 -1.74
C VAL A 59 -1.90 18.68 -2.69
N ASN A 60 -1.99 17.39 -3.00
CA ASN A 60 -2.98 16.83 -3.91
C ASN A 60 -4.32 16.47 -3.24
N ALA A 61 -4.49 16.70 -1.93
CA ALA A 61 -5.71 16.31 -1.23
C ALA A 61 -7.01 16.87 -1.85
N PRO A 62 -7.08 18.11 -2.37
CA PRO A 62 -8.29 18.60 -3.03
C PRO A 62 -8.68 17.82 -4.30
N LEU A 63 -7.77 17.04 -4.89
CA LEU A 63 -8.06 16.18 -6.05
C LEU A 63 -8.88 14.94 -5.67
N LEU A 64 -8.96 14.59 -4.39
CA LEU A 64 -9.75 13.45 -3.91
C LEU A 64 -11.25 13.72 -3.94
N TRP A 65 -11.67 14.98 -4.07
CA TRP A 65 -13.06 15.37 -3.94
C TRP A 65 -13.63 15.90 -5.25
N ASP A 66 -14.79 15.35 -5.62
CA ASP A 66 -15.59 15.88 -6.71
C ASP A 66 -16.23 17.21 -6.35
N LYS A 67 -16.52 18.02 -7.37
CA LYS A 67 -17.24 19.31 -7.22
C LYS A 67 -18.53 19.16 -6.41
N LYS A 68 -19.25 18.04 -6.59
CA LYS A 68 -20.46 17.74 -5.81
C LYS A 68 -20.13 17.55 -4.34
N MET A 69 -19.19 16.67 -4.01
CA MET A 69 -18.82 16.38 -2.61
C MET A 69 -18.36 17.62 -1.86
N VAL A 70 -17.51 18.45 -2.47
CA VAL A 70 -16.99 19.67 -1.82
C VAL A 70 -18.11 20.68 -1.56
N HIS A 71 -18.97 20.94 -2.55
CA HIS A 71 -19.94 22.03 -2.47
C HIS A 71 -21.25 21.64 -1.80
N THR A 72 -21.72 20.40 -1.93
CA THR A 72 -23.04 19.99 -1.42
C THR A 72 -22.96 19.23 -0.11
N GLN A 73 -21.86 18.53 0.17
CA GLN A 73 -21.76 17.62 1.32
C GLN A 73 -20.82 18.17 2.39
N PHE A 74 -19.53 18.35 2.09
CA PHE A 74 -18.54 18.76 3.09
C PHE A 74 -18.62 20.23 3.51
N ASN A 75 -18.98 21.13 2.58
CA ASN A 75 -19.04 22.58 2.81
C ASN A 75 -17.82 23.12 3.61
N TRP A 76 -16.61 22.82 3.14
CA TRP A 76 -15.37 23.08 3.87
C TRP A 76 -15.12 24.57 4.13
N CYS A 77 -14.72 24.88 5.37
CA CYS A 77 -14.12 26.17 5.73
C CYS A 77 -12.61 25.98 5.90
N TRP A 78 -11.83 26.55 4.98
CA TRP A 78 -10.38 26.37 4.94
C TRP A 78 -9.66 27.34 5.88
N TYR A 79 -8.84 26.80 6.78
CA TYR A 79 -7.96 27.57 7.65
C TYR A 79 -6.50 27.20 7.41
N HIS A 80 -5.65 28.20 7.19
CA HIS A 80 -4.21 28.01 7.00
C HIS A 80 -3.49 28.16 8.35
N ILE A 81 -3.01 27.04 8.91
CA ILE A 81 -2.36 26.99 10.23
C ILE A 81 -1.01 26.25 10.12
N PRO A 82 0.08 26.92 9.70
CA PRO A 82 1.40 26.31 9.64
C PRO A 82 2.03 26.25 11.03
N THR A 83 2.14 25.04 11.61
CA THR A 83 2.66 24.83 12.97
C THR A 83 4.18 24.63 13.02
N PHE A 84 4.82 24.31 11.88
CA PHE A 84 6.24 23.93 11.77
C PHE A 84 6.69 22.80 12.71
N ALA A 85 5.73 22.05 13.29
CA ALA A 85 6.01 20.92 14.15
C ALA A 85 6.49 19.71 13.33
N PRO A 86 7.40 18.88 13.87
CA PRO A 86 7.89 17.69 13.16
C PRO A 86 6.81 16.59 13.10
N TYR A 87 6.69 15.94 11.94
CA TYR A 87 5.78 14.84 11.64
C TYR A 87 6.25 13.48 12.20
N ASN A 88 6.46 13.40 13.52
CA ASN A 88 7.00 12.20 14.16
C ASN A 88 6.01 11.02 14.15
N VAL A 89 4.72 11.30 14.36
CA VAL A 89 3.68 10.26 14.43
C VAL A 89 3.30 9.83 13.02
N GLU A 90 3.09 10.79 12.14
CA GLU A 90 2.68 10.60 10.75
C GLU A 90 3.78 9.91 9.94
N GLY A 91 5.05 10.24 10.21
CA GLY A 91 6.22 9.67 9.55
C GLY A 91 6.54 8.20 9.90
N THR A 92 5.95 7.66 10.97
CA THR A 92 6.24 6.27 11.43
C THR A 92 5.79 5.22 10.40
N PHE A 93 4.74 5.51 9.64
CA PHE A 93 4.15 4.59 8.68
C PHE A 93 4.65 4.76 7.24
N PHE A 94 5.41 5.82 6.98
CA PHE A 94 6.05 6.01 5.68
C PHE A 94 7.32 5.17 5.61
N PRO A 95 7.55 4.45 4.49
CA PRO A 95 8.81 3.78 4.27
C PRO A 95 9.88 4.87 4.08
N LEU A 96 10.64 5.13 5.14
CA LEU A 96 11.81 5.99 5.05
C LEU A 96 12.85 5.25 4.22
N ILE A 97 13.03 5.65 2.96
CA ILE A 97 14.03 5.11 2.02
C ILE A 97 15.45 5.14 2.63
N LEU A 98 15.70 6.02 3.60
CA LEU A 98 16.99 6.20 4.28
C LEU A 98 17.07 5.52 5.67
N ALA A 99 15.98 4.99 6.22
CA ALA A 99 16.00 4.35 7.53
C ALA A 99 16.16 2.83 7.39
N HIS A 100 17.40 2.37 7.43
CA HIS A 100 17.71 0.94 7.57
C HIS A 100 17.30 0.45 8.96
N SER A 101 16.06 0.02 9.18
CA SER A 101 15.69 -0.92 10.27
C SER A 101 14.19 -1.17 10.40
N SER A 102 13.64 -2.12 9.65
CA SER A 102 12.71 -3.14 10.18
C SER A 102 12.22 -4.08 9.07
N THR A 103 12.09 -5.37 9.40
CA THR A 103 11.62 -6.42 8.47
C THR A 103 10.19 -6.18 7.98
N ALA A 104 9.35 -5.47 8.76
CA ALA A 104 7.98 -5.13 8.36
C ALA A 104 7.89 -3.95 7.38
N GLN A 105 8.81 -2.97 7.47
CA GLN A 105 8.91 -1.88 6.48
C GLN A 105 9.42 -2.37 5.11
N SER A 106 10.11 -3.52 5.07
CA SER A 106 10.59 -4.13 3.82
C SER A 106 9.44 -4.51 2.88
N ALA A 107 8.29 -4.96 3.38
CA ALA A 107 7.17 -5.37 2.52
C ALA A 107 6.57 -4.18 1.75
N LYS A 108 6.15 -3.11 2.43
CA LYS A 108 5.60 -1.93 1.75
C LYS A 108 6.61 -1.26 0.82
N THR A 109 7.88 -1.24 1.21
CA THR A 109 8.97 -0.76 0.34
C THR A 109 9.12 -1.65 -0.88
N ALA A 110 9.05 -2.97 -0.70
CA ALA A 110 9.08 -3.93 -1.79
C ALA A 110 7.89 -3.75 -2.73
N ALA A 111 6.68 -3.50 -2.24
CA ALA A 111 5.52 -3.19 -3.08
C ALA A 111 5.77 -1.97 -3.99
N ILE A 112 6.29 -0.87 -3.42
CA ILE A 112 6.59 0.36 -4.18
C ILE A 112 7.68 0.12 -5.22
N VAL A 113 8.74 -0.62 -4.85
CA VAL A 113 9.81 -0.98 -5.78
C VAL A 113 9.24 -1.84 -6.90
N LEU A 114 8.47 -2.89 -6.58
CA LEU A 114 7.86 -3.80 -7.56
C LEU A 114 6.93 -3.06 -8.53
N GLN A 115 6.15 -2.08 -8.06
CA GLN A 115 5.32 -1.22 -8.91
C GLN A 115 6.15 -0.39 -9.92
N SER A 116 7.40 -0.09 -9.60
CA SER A 116 8.33 0.64 -10.47
C SER A 116 9.02 -0.27 -11.51
N LEU A 117 8.99 -1.59 -11.30
CA LEU A 117 9.59 -2.57 -12.20
C LEU A 117 8.70 -2.84 -13.42
N THR A 118 9.33 -3.37 -14.47
CA THR A 118 8.60 -3.82 -15.67
C THR A 118 7.62 -4.96 -15.35
N PRO A 119 6.48 -5.09 -16.06
CA PRO A 119 5.50 -6.15 -15.80
C PRO A 119 6.08 -7.57 -15.96
N ASN A 120 7.08 -7.73 -16.82
CA ASN A 120 7.80 -8.99 -16.96
C ASN A 120 8.66 -9.29 -15.72
N ALA A 121 9.35 -8.29 -15.16
CA ALA A 121 10.11 -8.43 -13.93
C ALA A 121 9.18 -8.75 -12.73
N GLN A 122 8.03 -8.07 -12.63
CA GLN A 122 7.00 -8.40 -11.62
C GLN A 122 6.54 -9.86 -11.73
N SER A 123 6.34 -10.34 -12.96
CA SER A 123 5.93 -11.73 -13.21
C SER A 123 7.03 -12.74 -12.86
N VAL A 124 8.30 -12.41 -13.10
CA VAL A 124 9.45 -13.24 -12.67
C VAL A 124 9.54 -13.28 -11.15
N PHE A 125 9.34 -12.15 -10.47
CA PHE A 125 9.29 -12.09 -9.01
C PHE A 125 8.14 -12.92 -8.44
N LYS A 126 6.96 -12.90 -9.10
CA LYS A 126 5.80 -13.71 -8.72
C LYS A 126 6.08 -15.22 -8.78
N ILE A 127 6.77 -15.70 -9.82
CA ILE A 127 7.17 -17.12 -9.92
C ILE A 127 8.06 -17.50 -8.74
N LEU A 128 9.02 -16.65 -8.42
CA LEU A 128 9.96 -16.89 -7.32
C LEU A 128 9.23 -16.91 -5.96
N ALA A 129 8.27 -16.00 -5.76
CA ALA A 129 7.44 -15.96 -4.58
C ALA A 129 6.52 -17.20 -4.44
N GLU A 130 5.86 -17.62 -5.52
CA GLU A 130 5.04 -18.84 -5.58
C GLU A 130 5.87 -20.10 -5.27
N TYR A 131 7.11 -20.17 -5.77
CA TYR A 131 8.02 -21.27 -5.47
C TYR A 131 8.40 -21.31 -3.99
N GLN A 132 8.74 -20.16 -3.40
CA GLN A 132 9.11 -20.06 -1.99
C GLN A 132 7.95 -20.40 -1.03
N LEU A 133 6.71 -20.07 -1.40
CA LEU A 133 5.52 -20.46 -0.63
C LEU A 133 5.18 -21.95 -0.74
N SER A 134 5.43 -22.56 -1.89
CA SER A 134 5.15 -23.99 -2.10
C SER A 134 6.20 -24.92 -1.48
N HIS A 135 7.43 -24.44 -1.26
CA HIS A 135 8.54 -25.20 -0.69
C HIS A 135 9.17 -24.47 0.52
N PRO A 136 8.47 -24.37 1.67
CA PRO A 136 8.97 -23.66 2.84
C PRO A 136 10.20 -24.32 3.50
N ASP A 137 10.43 -25.61 3.22
CA ASP A 137 11.57 -26.38 3.73
C ASP A 137 12.85 -26.25 2.85
N GLU A 138 12.75 -25.71 1.63
CA GLU A 138 13.91 -25.49 0.75
C GLU A 138 14.47 -24.07 0.90
N GLU A 139 15.79 -23.91 1.05
CA GLU A 139 16.45 -22.61 1.28
C GLU A 139 16.52 -21.68 0.03
N GLY A 140 15.68 -21.90 -0.97
CA GLY A 140 15.54 -21.02 -2.14
C GLY A 140 15.49 -21.76 -3.48
N MET A 141 15.10 -21.04 -4.52
CA MET A 141 14.93 -21.56 -5.87
C MET A 141 16.27 -21.53 -6.65
N PRO A 142 16.68 -22.62 -7.33
CA PRO A 142 17.87 -22.59 -8.18
C PRO A 142 17.65 -21.73 -9.43
N VAL A 143 18.69 -20.98 -9.83
CA VAL A 143 18.63 -20.05 -10.99
C VAL A 143 18.22 -20.77 -12.27
N ASP A 144 18.64 -22.02 -12.48
CA ASP A 144 18.32 -22.82 -13.66
C ASP A 144 16.83 -23.17 -13.76
N ALA A 145 16.19 -23.46 -12.61
CA ALA A 145 14.76 -23.72 -12.55
C ALA A 145 13.98 -22.43 -12.84
N LEU A 146 14.40 -21.30 -12.27
CA LEU A 146 13.77 -20.00 -12.54
C LEU A 146 13.84 -19.65 -14.02
N TYR A 147 15.00 -19.86 -14.66
CA TYR A 147 15.17 -19.63 -16.09
C TYR A 147 14.25 -20.53 -16.93
N THR A 148 14.12 -21.80 -16.57
CA THR A 148 13.27 -22.75 -17.30
C THR A 148 11.80 -22.30 -17.25
N ILE A 149 11.28 -22.00 -16.06
CA ILE A 149 9.89 -21.54 -15.90
C ILE A 149 9.65 -20.17 -16.54
N ALA A 150 10.59 -19.22 -16.38
CA ALA A 150 10.48 -17.90 -17.00
C ALA A 150 10.48 -17.96 -18.53
N ARG A 151 11.23 -18.91 -19.12
CA ARG A 151 11.24 -19.16 -20.56
C ARG A 151 9.96 -19.84 -21.03
N GLU A 152 9.42 -20.79 -20.28
CA GLU A 152 8.14 -21.45 -20.57
C GLU A 152 6.95 -20.47 -20.54
N ARG A 153 6.98 -19.50 -19.62
CA ARG A 153 5.97 -18.43 -19.55
C ARG A 153 6.25 -17.24 -20.47
N PHE A 154 7.25 -17.33 -21.36
CA PHE A 154 7.65 -16.27 -22.30
C PHE A 154 7.99 -14.92 -21.65
N LEU A 155 8.43 -14.90 -20.39
CA LEU A 155 8.75 -13.68 -19.66
C LEU A 155 10.13 -13.12 -20.02
N VAL A 156 11.05 -14.00 -20.44
CA VAL A 156 12.46 -13.67 -20.67
C VAL A 156 12.94 -14.30 -21.98
N SER A 157 13.65 -13.50 -22.79
CA SER A 157 14.16 -13.92 -24.11
C SER A 157 15.52 -14.62 -24.05
N SER A 158 16.36 -14.29 -23.08
CA SER A 158 17.72 -14.82 -22.94
C SER A 158 18.19 -14.90 -21.48
N GLN A 159 19.25 -15.67 -21.21
CA GLN A 159 19.85 -15.69 -19.86
C GLN A 159 20.36 -14.30 -19.43
N VAL A 160 20.80 -13.47 -20.38
CA VAL A 160 21.31 -12.13 -20.11
C VAL A 160 20.20 -11.22 -19.58
N THR A 161 19.01 -11.30 -20.17
CA THR A 161 17.83 -10.56 -19.69
C THR A 161 17.38 -11.03 -18.30
N LEU A 162 17.47 -12.34 -18.00
CA LEU A 162 17.20 -12.83 -16.65
C LEU A 162 18.21 -12.26 -15.65
N ASN A 163 19.50 -12.30 -15.98
CA ASN A 163 20.57 -11.77 -15.13
C ASN A 163 20.41 -10.27 -14.88
N SER A 164 19.91 -9.50 -15.86
CA SER A 164 19.59 -8.09 -15.68
C SER A 164 18.51 -7.90 -14.61
N HIS A 165 17.40 -8.65 -14.69
CA HIS A 165 16.34 -8.60 -13.67
C HIS A 165 16.82 -9.08 -12.29
N LEU A 166 17.64 -10.13 -12.24
CA LEU A 166 18.25 -10.60 -10.98
C LEU A 166 19.18 -9.56 -10.35
N THR A 167 19.91 -8.81 -11.17
CA THR A 167 20.78 -7.72 -10.69
C THR A 167 19.92 -6.58 -10.12
N GLU A 168 18.85 -6.21 -10.81
CA GLU A 168 17.87 -5.22 -10.35
C GLU A 168 17.22 -5.62 -9.01
N PHE A 169 16.78 -6.89 -8.88
CA PHE A 169 16.23 -7.39 -7.60
C PHE A 169 17.26 -7.37 -6.46
N LYS A 170 18.53 -7.60 -6.77
CA LYS A 170 19.62 -7.58 -5.79
C LYS A 170 19.95 -6.15 -5.36
N ASP A 171 19.97 -5.20 -6.30
CA ASP A 171 20.24 -3.79 -6.05
C ASP A 171 19.16 -3.17 -5.15
N HIS A 172 17.91 -3.65 -5.26
CA HIS A 172 16.80 -3.25 -4.40
C HIS A 172 16.64 -4.09 -3.11
N GLU A 173 17.60 -4.96 -2.79
CA GLU A 173 17.58 -5.87 -1.63
C GLU A 173 16.33 -6.79 -1.55
N LEU A 174 15.62 -6.98 -2.66
CA LEU A 174 14.41 -7.82 -2.75
C LEU A 174 14.73 -9.31 -2.73
N VAL A 175 15.89 -9.68 -3.27
CA VAL A 175 16.34 -11.07 -3.37
C VAL A 175 17.77 -11.17 -2.85
N LYS A 176 18.02 -12.19 -2.03
CA LYS A 176 19.38 -12.57 -1.60
C LYS A 176 19.77 -13.88 -2.25
N THR A 177 20.99 -13.93 -2.76
CA THR A 177 21.59 -15.15 -3.27
C THR A 177 22.25 -15.88 -2.11
N ARG A 178 21.83 -17.13 -1.84
CA ARG A 178 22.50 -18.03 -0.91
C ARG A 178 23.13 -19.16 -1.71
N ARG A 179 24.42 -19.39 -1.50
CA ARG A 179 25.12 -20.52 -2.13
C ARG A 179 24.93 -21.77 -1.28
N HIS A 180 24.32 -22.79 -1.85
CA HIS A 180 24.13 -24.07 -1.15
C HIS A 180 25.46 -24.83 -1.04
N SER A 181 25.52 -25.84 -0.15
CA SER A 181 26.71 -26.70 0.03
C SER A 181 27.10 -27.46 -1.24
N ASP A 182 26.18 -27.57 -2.21
CA ASP A 182 26.37 -28.18 -3.52
C ASP A 182 26.97 -27.22 -4.58
N GLY A 183 27.27 -25.97 -4.20
CA GLY A 183 27.88 -24.97 -5.09
C GLY A 183 26.90 -24.29 -6.05
N GLN A 184 25.63 -24.68 -6.07
CA GLN A 184 24.57 -23.98 -6.80
C GLN A 184 24.12 -22.70 -6.08
N ASP A 185 23.87 -21.66 -6.86
CA ASP A 185 23.34 -20.39 -6.37
C ASP A 185 21.81 -20.48 -6.30
N CYS A 186 21.26 -20.40 -5.09
CA CYS A 186 19.82 -20.35 -4.84
C CYS A 186 19.38 -18.91 -4.54
N LEU A 187 18.21 -18.55 -5.02
CA LEU A 187 17.59 -17.23 -4.82
C LEU A 187 16.51 -17.34 -3.74
N HIS A 188 16.56 -16.43 -2.77
CA HIS A 188 15.61 -16.39 -1.66
C HIS A 188 15.17 -14.95 -1.36
N ILE A 189 13.86 -14.75 -1.16
CA ILE A 189 13.28 -13.46 -0.76
C ILE A 189 13.37 -13.36 0.78
N PRO A 190 14.08 -12.36 1.34
CA PRO A 190 14.25 -12.20 2.79
C PRO A 190 13.00 -11.58 3.46
N LEU A 191 11.81 -12.07 3.13
CA LEU A 191 10.53 -11.66 3.73
C LEU A 191 9.84 -12.87 4.37
N ALA A 192 9.06 -12.62 5.43
CA ALA A 192 8.22 -13.64 6.05
C ALA A 192 7.11 -14.10 5.08
N ALA A 193 6.72 -15.37 5.15
CA ALA A 193 5.68 -15.95 4.29
C ALA A 193 4.37 -15.14 4.32
N ASP A 194 3.90 -14.74 5.52
CA ASP A 194 2.70 -13.91 5.69
C ASP A 194 2.78 -12.54 4.98
N ALA A 195 3.98 -11.96 4.90
CA ALA A 195 4.19 -10.69 4.22
C ALA A 195 4.26 -10.88 2.71
N LEU A 196 4.79 -12.02 2.25
CA LEU A 196 4.87 -12.38 0.84
C LEU A 196 3.48 -12.65 0.25
N GLU A 197 2.60 -13.32 0.99
CA GLU A 197 1.20 -13.54 0.58
C GLU A 197 0.44 -12.20 0.41
N LYS A 198 0.62 -11.28 1.36
CA LYS A 198 0.04 -9.93 1.26
C LYS A 198 0.55 -9.17 0.04
N LEU A 199 1.87 -9.22 -0.21
CA LEU A 199 2.46 -8.61 -1.40
C LEU A 199 1.91 -9.20 -2.71
N LEU A 200 1.78 -10.52 -2.79
CA LEU A 200 1.18 -11.17 -3.94
C LEU A 200 -0.29 -10.76 -4.14
N SER A 201 -1.04 -10.54 -3.06
CA SER A 201 -2.41 -10.04 -3.15
C SER A 201 -2.47 -8.60 -3.67
N GLU A 202 -1.56 -7.73 -3.24
CA GLU A 202 -1.46 -6.33 -3.70
C GLU A 202 -1.00 -6.23 -5.17
N ILE A 203 -0.11 -7.11 -5.63
CA ILE A 203 0.37 -7.13 -7.04
C ILE A 203 -0.70 -7.66 -8.01
N ASN A 204 -1.63 -8.48 -7.53
CA ASN A 204 -2.72 -9.02 -8.35
C ASN A 204 -3.93 -8.08 -8.45
N GLN A 205 -3.96 -6.98 -7.70
CA GLN A 205 -4.96 -5.91 -7.83
C GLN A 205 -4.56 -4.93 -8.93
#